data_AF-A0A3B3Y4Q9-F1
#
_entry.id   AF-A0A3B3Y4Q9-F1
#
_cell.length_a   1.000
_cell.length_b   1.000
_cell.length_c   1.000
_cell.angle_alpha   90.00
_cell.angle_beta   90.00
_cell.angle_gamma   90.00
#
_symmetry.space_group_name_H-M   'P 1'
#
loop_
_entity.id
_entity.type
_entity.pdbx_description
1 polymer ?
#
loop_
_entity_poly.entity_id
_entity_poly.type
_entity_poly.pdbx_seq_one_letter_code
_entity_poly.pdbx_strand_id
1 'polypeptide(L)'
;MEEKFSRLIFIPIAAVIFLMIGYQYVCPADSNTCRFRSDEKGLVQQRLPAFDSLYSEPEADEDFPAKITSKFNFTERDLDRHVDFNIRGDDVMVFLHIQKTGGTTFGRHLVKNIQLEQPCDCMPGQRKCTCHRPGKAESWLFSRFSTGWSCGLHADWTELTSCVPVVMNKKDKKNSSRAAVLQCLDVPQVKNWNEMRAYLVHLCLYRNFYYITMLRDPVSRYLSEWKHVQRGATWKTALHMCDGRPPTQDELPACYSGEDWTGVPLTDFMNCPSNLANNRQCFECSPGGENILHVAQ
;
A
#
# COMPACT_ATOMS: atom_id res chain seq x y z
N MET A 1 69.95 20.33 -3.96
CA MET A 1 69.01 21.39 -3.49
C MET A 1 67.61 21.20 -4.10
N GLU A 2 67.41 20.13 -4.89
CA GLU A 2 66.24 19.90 -5.73
C GLU A 2 65.01 19.29 -5.01
N GLU A 3 65.18 18.51 -3.94
CA GLU A 3 64.03 17.82 -3.32
C GLU A 3 63.05 18.77 -2.59
N LYS A 4 63.58 19.85 -2.00
CA LYS A 4 62.76 20.87 -1.32
C LYS A 4 62.00 21.72 -2.33
N PHE A 5 62.61 21.97 -3.49
CA PHE A 5 62.01 22.75 -4.57
C PHE A 5 60.83 22.00 -5.22
N SER A 6 60.97 20.67 -5.37
CA SER A 6 59.92 19.81 -5.91
C SER A 6 58.67 19.81 -5.01
N ARG A 7 58.82 19.63 -3.69
CA ARG A 7 57.67 19.66 -2.75
C ARG A 7 56.98 21.02 -2.66
N LEU A 8 57.74 22.12 -2.81
CA LEU A 8 57.20 23.48 -2.80
C LEU A 8 56.35 23.80 -4.05
N ILE A 9 56.58 23.10 -5.16
CA ILE A 9 55.82 23.26 -6.40
C ILE A 9 54.61 22.31 -6.47
N PHE A 10 54.72 21.08 -5.92
CA PHE A 10 53.61 20.13 -5.95
C PHE A 10 52.41 20.54 -5.09
N ILE A 11 52.63 21.21 -3.97
CA ILE A 11 51.55 21.64 -3.07
C ILE A 11 50.60 22.66 -3.74
N PRO A 12 51.08 23.77 -4.36
CA PRO A 12 50.19 24.70 -5.03
C PRO A 12 49.53 24.08 -6.27
N ILE A 13 50.23 23.23 -7.02
CA ILE A 13 49.64 22.54 -8.18
C ILE A 13 48.53 21.58 -7.75
N ALA A 14 48.74 20.78 -6.69
CA ALA A 14 47.72 19.90 -6.16
C ALA A 14 46.51 20.67 -5.61
N ALA A 15 46.72 21.83 -4.98
CA ALA A 15 45.65 22.70 -4.51
C ALA A 15 44.81 23.26 -5.67
N VAL A 16 45.46 23.70 -6.77
CA VAL A 16 44.76 24.16 -7.97
C VAL A 16 43.98 23.03 -8.62
N ILE A 17 44.54 21.82 -8.71
CA ILE A 17 43.84 20.65 -9.26
C ILE A 17 42.63 20.28 -8.39
N PHE A 18 42.76 20.29 -7.06
CA PHE A 18 41.65 20.03 -6.15
C PHE A 18 40.54 21.10 -6.28
N LEU A 19 40.92 22.36 -6.46
CA LEU A 19 39.97 23.45 -6.73
C LEU A 19 39.26 23.29 -8.07
N MET A 20 39.96 22.86 -9.11
CA MET A 20 39.36 22.60 -10.43
C MET A 20 38.40 21.39 -10.40
N ILE A 21 38.78 20.31 -9.71
CA ILE A 21 37.91 19.13 -9.53
C ILE A 21 36.70 19.50 -8.66
N GLY A 22 36.90 20.26 -7.59
CA GLY A 22 35.82 20.78 -6.75
C GLY A 22 34.88 21.68 -7.54
N TYR A 23 35.41 22.57 -8.38
CA TYR A 23 34.63 23.45 -9.24
C TYR A 23 33.82 22.67 -10.28
N GLN A 24 34.38 21.59 -10.85
CA GLN A 24 33.66 20.71 -11.77
C GLN A 24 32.53 19.93 -11.09
N TYR A 25 32.66 19.65 -9.78
CA TYR A 25 31.64 18.98 -8.97
C TYR A 25 30.52 19.94 -8.55
N VAL A 26 30.84 21.22 -8.37
CA VAL A 26 29.87 22.27 -7.99
C VAL A 26 29.16 22.86 -9.21
N CYS A 27 29.86 23.08 -10.32
CA CYS A 27 29.30 23.52 -11.60
C CYS A 27 29.71 22.49 -12.69
N PRO A 28 28.90 21.42 -12.96
CA PRO A 28 29.13 20.55 -14.10
C PRO A 28 28.98 21.36 -15.40
N ALA A 29 29.84 21.08 -16.38
CA ALA A 29 30.07 21.90 -17.59
C ALA A 29 28.87 22.06 -18.54
N ASP A 30 27.67 21.64 -18.13
CA ASP A 30 26.47 21.59 -18.98
C ASP A 30 25.33 22.51 -18.49
N SER A 31 25.63 23.53 -17.67
CA SER A 31 24.63 24.56 -17.37
C SER A 31 25.26 25.95 -17.16
N ASN A 32 24.70 26.94 -17.87
CA ASN A 32 25.16 28.35 -17.94
C ASN A 32 24.92 29.17 -16.64
N THR A 33 25.06 28.59 -15.44
CA THR A 33 24.53 29.19 -14.20
C THR A 33 25.56 29.88 -13.30
N CYS A 34 26.86 29.80 -13.57
CA CYS A 34 27.87 30.37 -12.67
C CYS A 34 28.37 31.76 -13.16
N ARG A 35 27.50 32.79 -13.10
CA ARG A 35 27.90 34.22 -13.15
C ARG A 35 27.90 34.83 -11.74
N PHE A 36 29.07 35.22 -11.25
CA PHE A 36 29.25 35.97 -10.00
C PHE A 36 28.60 37.36 -10.12
N ARG A 37 27.55 37.63 -9.33
CA ARG A 37 26.92 38.95 -9.20
C ARG A 37 27.61 39.73 -8.08
N SER A 38 28.19 40.88 -8.43
CA SER A 38 28.82 41.83 -7.52
C SER A 38 27.75 42.59 -6.69
N ASP A 39 28.10 42.83 -5.43
CA ASP A 39 27.32 43.43 -4.33
C ASP A 39 26.54 44.72 -4.64
N GLU A 40 25.37 44.90 -4.01
CA GLU A 40 25.14 46.02 -3.07
C GLU A 40 23.79 45.92 -2.33
N LYS A 41 23.87 46.02 -0.98
CA LYS A 41 22.91 46.59 -0.01
C LYS A 41 21.64 45.80 0.42
N GLY A 42 21.68 45.30 1.66
CA GLY A 42 20.73 45.74 2.70
C GLY A 42 19.76 44.71 3.33
N LEU A 43 20.04 44.36 4.60
CA LEU A 43 19.11 43.98 5.69
C LEU A 43 18.26 42.69 5.61
N VAL A 44 18.84 41.63 6.19
CA VAL A 44 18.30 40.70 7.23
C VAL A 44 16.77 40.59 7.37
N GLN A 45 16.21 39.43 7.01
CA GLN A 45 15.53 38.53 7.97
C GLN A 45 15.39 37.11 7.39
N GLN A 46 15.86 36.13 8.15
CA GLN A 46 15.75 34.69 7.91
C GLN A 46 14.29 34.20 7.81
N ARG A 47 13.99 33.41 6.75
CA ARG A 47 13.45 32.04 6.85
C ARG A 47 13.26 31.40 5.46
N LEU A 48 13.96 30.28 5.27
CA LEU A 48 13.64 29.09 4.45
C LEU A 48 13.08 29.31 3.02
N PRO A 49 13.82 28.89 1.97
CA PRO A 49 13.35 29.01 0.61
C PRO A 49 12.23 28.00 0.33
N ALA A 50 11.20 28.53 -0.32
CA ALA A 50 10.33 27.87 -1.28
C ALA A 50 10.94 26.57 -1.85
N PHE A 51 10.37 25.43 -1.44
CA PHE A 51 10.30 24.24 -2.30
C PHE A 51 9.06 24.42 -3.18
N ASP A 52 9.09 25.45 -4.00
CA ASP A 52 8.15 25.69 -5.08
C ASP A 52 9.03 25.93 -6.30
N SER A 53 8.75 25.24 -7.41
CA SER A 53 9.49 25.27 -8.68
C SER A 53 10.61 24.24 -8.92
N LEU A 54 10.39 22.95 -8.60
CA LEU A 54 11.07 21.85 -9.31
C LEU A 54 10.14 20.71 -9.74
N TYR A 55 8.91 21.04 -10.14
CA TYR A 55 8.18 20.23 -11.11
C TYR A 55 8.24 20.99 -12.42
N SER A 56 9.27 20.72 -13.22
CA SER A 56 9.17 20.97 -14.65
C SER A 56 7.99 20.14 -15.15
N GLU A 57 6.92 20.82 -15.55
CA GLU A 57 5.87 20.23 -16.39
C GLU A 57 6.57 19.51 -17.56
N PRO A 58 6.30 18.23 -17.82
CA PRO A 58 6.80 17.61 -19.04
C PRO A 58 6.16 18.34 -20.21
N GLU A 59 7.00 18.93 -21.08
CA GLU A 59 6.57 19.42 -22.38
C GLU A 59 5.77 18.33 -23.07
N ALA A 60 4.56 18.68 -23.51
CA ALA A 60 3.64 17.75 -24.12
C ALA A 60 4.26 17.22 -25.43
N ASP A 61 4.59 15.93 -25.46
CA ASP A 61 4.81 15.21 -26.71
C ASP A 61 3.50 15.27 -27.53
N GLU A 62 3.52 16.05 -28.61
CA GLU A 62 2.39 16.36 -29.50
C GLU A 62 1.85 15.16 -30.31
N ASP A 63 2.26 13.92 -30.03
CA ASP A 63 1.89 12.73 -30.82
C ASP A 63 1.06 11.66 -30.07
N PHE A 64 0.57 11.96 -28.86
CA PHE A 64 -0.40 11.09 -28.17
C PHE A 64 -1.84 11.60 -28.35
N PRO A 65 -2.72 10.87 -29.06
CA PRO A 65 -4.12 11.24 -29.15
C PRO A 65 -4.80 11.00 -27.80
N ALA A 66 -5.48 12.04 -27.32
CA ALA A 66 -6.40 12.09 -26.18
C ALA A 66 -5.80 12.07 -24.76
N LYS A 67 -5.31 13.25 -24.35
CA LYS A 67 -5.49 13.77 -22.99
C LYS A 67 -6.95 13.52 -22.57
N ILE A 68 -7.15 12.65 -21.56
CA ILE A 68 -8.44 12.22 -21.04
C ILE A 68 -9.34 13.45 -20.80
N THR A 69 -10.36 13.62 -21.63
CA THR A 69 -11.25 14.80 -21.66
C THR A 69 -12.67 14.47 -21.22
N SER A 70 -12.82 13.58 -20.25
CA SER A 70 -14.09 13.35 -19.55
C SER A 70 -13.81 13.22 -18.05
N LYS A 71 -13.90 14.34 -17.33
CA LYS A 71 -13.90 14.32 -15.86
C LYS A 71 -15.30 13.90 -15.41
N PHE A 72 -15.40 12.77 -14.73
CA PHE A 72 -16.64 12.36 -14.08
C PHE A 72 -16.98 13.35 -12.95
N ASN A 73 -18.27 13.66 -12.79
CA ASN A 73 -18.72 14.62 -11.79
C ASN A 73 -18.92 13.92 -10.44
N PHE A 74 -17.88 13.93 -9.61
CA PHE A 74 -17.92 13.39 -8.25
C PHE A 74 -18.65 14.33 -7.30
N THR A 75 -19.39 13.77 -6.34
CA THR A 75 -20.02 14.58 -5.28
C THR A 75 -18.98 15.00 -4.25
N GLU A 76 -19.26 16.05 -3.46
CA GLU A 76 -18.38 16.45 -2.34
C GLU A 76 -18.17 15.29 -1.36
N ARG A 77 -19.21 14.47 -1.14
CA ARG A 77 -19.13 13.25 -0.33
C ARG A 77 -18.25 12.16 -0.95
N ASP A 78 -17.89 12.23 -2.22
CA ASP A 78 -16.95 11.28 -2.86
C ASP A 78 -15.50 11.74 -2.75
N LEU A 79 -15.30 13.06 -2.71
CA LEU A 79 -13.99 13.70 -2.63
C LEU A 79 -13.52 13.86 -1.18
N ASP A 80 -14.44 14.17 -0.26
CA ASP A 80 -14.13 14.29 1.15
C ASP A 80 -14.06 12.91 1.81
N ARG A 81 -12.85 12.56 2.25
CA ARG A 81 -12.53 11.34 2.99
C ARG A 81 -11.85 11.72 4.30
N HIS A 82 -12.47 12.62 5.07
CA HIS A 82 -12.05 12.89 6.43
C HIS A 82 -12.52 11.77 7.37
N VAL A 83 -11.57 11.07 7.98
CA VAL A 83 -11.83 10.01 8.95
C VAL A 83 -11.12 10.37 10.24
N ASP A 84 -11.88 10.51 11.33
CA ASP A 84 -11.32 10.62 12.68
C ASP A 84 -10.92 9.23 13.17
N PHE A 85 -9.68 8.83 12.87
CA PHE A 85 -9.16 7.51 13.19
C PHE A 85 -8.66 7.46 14.64
N ASN A 86 -9.40 6.78 15.52
CA ASN A 86 -9.03 6.64 16.92
C ASN A 86 -8.22 5.36 17.18
N ILE A 87 -6.88 5.48 17.12
CA ILE A 87 -5.97 4.35 17.38
C ILE A 87 -6.10 3.76 18.79
N ARG A 88 -6.53 4.54 19.79
CA ARG A 88 -6.73 4.08 21.18
C ARG A 88 -8.09 3.40 21.38
N GLY A 89 -9.05 3.70 20.51
CA GLY A 89 -10.39 3.12 20.49
C GLY A 89 -10.43 1.72 19.88
N ASP A 90 -11.47 1.46 19.10
CA ASP A 90 -11.78 0.16 18.51
C ASP A 90 -11.59 0.12 16.98
N ASP A 91 -11.08 1.21 16.42
CA ASP A 91 -10.89 1.40 14.98
C ASP A 91 -9.75 0.55 14.42
N VAL A 92 -9.99 -0.12 13.30
CA VAL A 92 -9.03 -0.99 12.64
C VAL A 92 -8.87 -0.58 11.19
N MET A 93 -7.64 -0.34 10.77
CA MET A 93 -7.30 -0.13 9.37
C MET A 93 -7.06 -1.49 8.70
N VAL A 94 -7.68 -1.73 7.54
CA VAL A 94 -7.58 -2.98 6.79
C VAL A 94 -6.97 -2.69 5.43
N PHE A 95 -5.79 -3.26 5.16
CA PHE A 95 -5.12 -3.08 3.87
C PHE A 95 -5.38 -4.26 2.93
N LEU A 96 -6.20 -4.01 1.89
CA LEU A 96 -6.46 -4.94 0.79
C LEU A 96 -5.31 -4.85 -0.22
N HIS A 97 -4.49 -5.90 -0.28
CA HIS A 97 -3.28 -5.92 -1.09
C HIS A 97 -3.48 -6.65 -2.42
N ILE A 98 -3.84 -5.89 -3.46
CA ILE A 98 -3.94 -6.38 -4.83
C ILE A 98 -2.55 -6.69 -5.40
N GLN A 99 -2.44 -7.79 -6.15
CA GLN A 99 -1.18 -8.20 -6.75
C GLN A 99 -0.68 -7.12 -7.73
N LYS A 100 0.62 -6.80 -7.60
CA LYS A 100 1.40 -5.97 -8.53
C LYS A 100 1.02 -4.49 -8.58
N THR A 101 0.32 -4.00 -7.56
CA THR A 101 0.00 -2.58 -7.37
C THR A 101 0.97 -1.84 -6.45
N GLY A 102 2.14 -2.44 -6.16
CA GLY A 102 3.14 -1.84 -5.25
C GLY A 102 2.80 -2.00 -3.77
N GLY A 103 1.79 -2.80 -3.42
CA GLY A 103 1.35 -2.98 -2.04
C GLY A 103 2.40 -3.55 -1.07
N THR A 104 3.47 -4.18 -1.57
CA THR A 104 4.61 -4.57 -0.73
C THR A 104 5.39 -3.37 -0.20
N THR A 105 5.56 -2.32 -1.00
CA THR A 105 6.23 -1.08 -0.57
C THR A 105 5.30 -0.29 0.34
N PHE A 106 4.05 -0.09 -0.09
CA PHE A 106 3.05 0.62 0.70
C PHE A 106 2.82 -0.04 2.08
N GLY A 107 2.63 -1.35 2.13
CA GLY A 107 2.47 -2.07 3.40
C GLY A 107 3.69 -1.99 4.33
N ARG A 108 4.91 -1.84 3.80
CA ARG A 108 6.09 -1.56 4.64
C ARG A 108 6.07 -0.15 5.20
N HIS A 109 5.60 0.84 4.45
CA HIS A 109 5.43 2.19 4.96
C HIS A 109 4.38 2.24 6.08
N LEU A 110 3.30 1.47 5.99
CA LEU A 110 2.27 1.40 7.05
C LEU A 110 2.83 0.94 8.40
N VAL A 111 3.77 -0.01 8.41
CA VAL A 111 4.33 -0.57 9.66
C VAL A 111 5.60 0.12 10.14
N LYS A 112 6.31 0.87 9.27
CA LYS A 112 7.62 1.48 9.61
C LYS A 112 7.68 3.01 9.53
N ASN A 113 6.80 3.65 8.77
CA ASN A 113 6.95 5.07 8.40
C ASN A 113 5.81 5.96 8.89
N ILE A 114 4.86 5.42 9.65
CA ILE A 114 3.81 6.21 10.31
C ILE A 114 4.35 6.72 11.66
N GLN A 115 4.23 8.01 11.91
CA GLN A 115 4.56 8.61 13.20
C GLN A 115 3.45 8.28 14.21
N LEU A 116 3.74 7.35 15.11
CA LEU A 116 2.80 6.85 16.13
C LEU A 116 3.37 7.09 17.52
N GLU A 117 2.49 7.28 18.51
CA GLU A 117 2.86 7.29 19.93
C GLU A 117 3.56 5.98 20.32
N GLN A 118 3.00 4.85 19.87
CA GLN A 118 3.62 3.54 19.99
C GLN A 118 3.89 2.96 18.59
N PRO A 119 5.15 2.87 18.15
CA PRO A 119 5.49 2.30 16.85
C PRO A 119 5.29 0.77 16.83
N CYS A 120 5.15 0.20 15.63
CA CYS A 120 5.09 -1.25 15.48
C CYS A 120 6.45 -1.89 15.80
N ASP A 121 6.44 -3.03 16.49
CA ASP A 121 7.65 -3.79 16.77
C ASP A 121 7.94 -4.77 15.62
N CYS A 122 9.00 -4.52 14.87
CA CYS A 122 9.43 -5.30 13.72
C CYS A 122 10.78 -5.99 14.00
N MET A 123 10.75 -7.24 14.45
CA MET A 123 11.98 -7.99 14.70
C MET A 123 12.75 -8.31 13.40
N PRO A 124 14.10 -8.16 13.38
CA PRO A 124 14.93 -8.59 12.27
C PRO A 124 14.72 -10.08 11.96
N GLY A 125 14.58 -10.43 10.68
CA GLY A 125 14.32 -11.80 10.24
C GLY A 125 12.83 -12.20 10.22
N GLN A 126 11.96 -11.49 10.95
CA GLN A 126 10.52 -11.70 10.86
C GLN A 126 9.92 -10.84 9.75
N ARG A 127 9.08 -11.46 8.91
CA ARG A 127 8.31 -10.75 7.87
C ARG A 127 7.07 -10.05 8.43
N LYS A 128 6.70 -10.33 9.69
CA LYS A 128 5.50 -9.80 10.35
C LYS A 128 5.93 -8.93 11.52
N CYS A 129 5.34 -7.75 11.64
CA CYS A 129 5.51 -6.82 12.74
C CYS A 129 4.31 -6.86 13.68
N THR A 130 4.54 -6.48 14.92
CA THR A 130 3.51 -6.40 15.95
C THR A 130 3.05 -4.95 16.10
N CYS A 131 1.94 -4.61 15.47
CA CYS A 131 1.34 -3.27 15.53
C CYS A 131 0.21 -3.26 16.56
N HIS A 132 0.54 -2.94 17.81
CA HIS A 132 -0.42 -2.88 18.91
C HIS A 132 -0.87 -1.45 19.21
N ARG A 133 -2.07 -1.32 19.79
CA ARG A 133 -2.56 -0.04 20.31
C ARG A 133 -1.73 0.41 21.53
N PRO A 134 -1.62 1.72 21.79
CA PRO A 134 -1.02 2.23 23.02
C PRO A 134 -1.69 1.63 24.26
N GLY A 135 -0.93 0.87 25.06
CA GLY A 135 -1.41 0.28 26.32
C GLY A 135 -2.33 -0.95 26.18
N LYS A 136 -2.55 -1.51 24.98
CA LYS A 136 -3.34 -2.75 24.79
C LYS A 136 -2.59 -3.74 23.90
N ALA A 137 -2.83 -5.04 24.09
CA ALA A 137 -2.30 -6.12 23.23
C ALA A 137 -3.21 -6.44 22.04
N GLU A 138 -3.86 -5.41 21.48
CA GLU A 138 -4.80 -5.50 20.36
C GLU A 138 -4.19 -4.83 19.13
N SER A 139 -4.45 -5.39 17.95
CA SER A 139 -3.91 -4.84 16.69
C SER A 139 -4.84 -3.78 16.09
N TRP A 140 -4.31 -2.60 15.76
CA TRP A 140 -5.06 -1.54 15.05
C TRP A 140 -4.95 -1.65 13.52
N LEU A 141 -4.02 -2.47 13.02
CA LEU A 141 -3.76 -2.66 11.59
C LEU A 141 -3.93 -4.13 11.21
N PHE A 142 -4.79 -4.41 10.24
CA PHE A 142 -4.93 -5.69 9.56
C PHE A 142 -4.25 -5.63 8.19
N SER A 143 -3.15 -6.36 8.04
CA SER A 143 -2.37 -6.38 6.80
C SER A 143 -1.44 -7.60 6.77
N ARG A 144 -0.89 -7.90 5.59
CA ARG A 144 0.18 -8.90 5.42
C ARG A 144 1.35 -8.71 6.40
N PHE A 145 1.76 -7.47 6.66
CA PHE A 145 2.92 -7.17 7.50
C PHE A 145 2.59 -7.04 8.98
N SER A 146 1.31 -7.07 9.39
CA SER A 146 0.90 -7.00 10.80
C SER A 146 0.25 -8.29 11.30
N THR A 147 -0.87 -8.69 10.69
CA THR A 147 -1.63 -9.90 11.05
C THR A 147 -1.22 -11.11 10.21
N GLY A 148 -0.61 -10.86 9.05
CA GLY A 148 -0.28 -11.91 8.08
C GLY A 148 -1.44 -12.20 7.14
N TRP A 149 -1.45 -13.41 6.58
CA TRP A 149 -2.52 -13.89 5.69
C TRP A 149 -3.61 -14.61 6.48
N SER A 150 -4.13 -13.97 7.54
CA SER A 150 -5.11 -14.61 8.43
C SER A 150 -6.45 -14.94 7.75
N CYS A 151 -6.77 -14.26 6.65
CA CYS A 151 -8.00 -14.45 5.87
C CYS A 151 -7.74 -15.03 4.47
N GLY A 152 -6.54 -15.56 4.20
CA GLY A 152 -6.15 -16.06 2.88
C GLY A 152 -5.00 -15.26 2.26
N LEU A 153 -4.31 -15.89 1.31
CA LEU A 153 -3.24 -15.25 0.54
C LEU A 153 -3.86 -14.29 -0.49
N HIS A 154 -3.52 -13.00 -0.41
CA HIS A 154 -4.09 -11.95 -1.26
C HIS A 154 -5.62 -11.93 -1.23
N ALA A 155 -6.18 -11.93 -0.01
CA ALA A 155 -7.61 -11.93 0.18
C ALA A 155 -8.29 -10.70 -0.45
N ASP A 156 -9.38 -10.96 -1.18
CA ASP A 156 -10.15 -9.94 -1.88
C ASP A 156 -11.16 -9.23 -0.96
N TRP A 157 -11.95 -8.31 -1.51
CA TRP A 157 -12.97 -7.57 -0.78
C TRP A 157 -14.01 -8.49 -0.12
N THR A 158 -14.46 -9.52 -0.81
CA THR A 158 -15.47 -10.47 -0.33
C THR A 158 -14.93 -11.33 0.82
N GLU A 159 -13.68 -11.79 0.69
CA GLU A 159 -12.98 -12.54 1.72
C GLU A 159 -12.69 -11.68 2.96
N LEU A 160 -12.19 -10.45 2.78
CA LEU A 160 -11.83 -9.59 3.90
C LEU A 160 -13.05 -9.08 4.67
N THR A 161 -14.13 -8.70 3.99
CA THR A 161 -15.36 -8.21 4.65
C THR A 161 -16.05 -9.29 5.47
N SER A 162 -16.02 -10.55 5.01
CA SER A 162 -16.59 -11.69 5.74
C SER A 162 -15.67 -12.23 6.85
N CYS A 163 -14.34 -12.22 6.66
CA CYS A 163 -13.39 -12.83 7.58
C CYS A 163 -12.84 -11.89 8.66
N VAL A 164 -12.52 -10.64 8.33
CA VAL A 164 -11.80 -9.73 9.24
C VAL A 164 -12.55 -9.49 10.57
N PRO A 165 -13.87 -9.22 10.59
CA PRO A 165 -14.59 -9.05 11.84
C PRO A 165 -14.49 -10.27 12.76
N VAL A 166 -14.56 -11.48 12.17
CA VAL A 166 -14.48 -12.74 12.92
C VAL A 166 -13.09 -12.96 13.50
N VAL A 167 -12.03 -12.74 12.70
CA VAL A 167 -10.64 -12.96 13.12
C VAL A 167 -10.23 -11.97 14.21
N MET A 168 -10.57 -10.69 14.03
CA MET A 168 -10.20 -9.65 14.96
C MET A 168 -10.87 -9.86 16.33
N ASN A 169 -12.17 -10.20 16.35
CA ASN A 169 -12.89 -10.46 17.59
C ASN A 169 -12.46 -11.77 18.29
N LYS A 170 -12.07 -12.80 17.52
CA LYS A 170 -11.58 -14.07 18.07
C LYS A 170 -10.20 -13.95 18.69
N LYS A 171 -9.33 -13.11 18.13
CA LYS A 171 -7.96 -12.91 18.63
C LYS A 171 -7.95 -12.24 20.00
N ASP A 172 -8.87 -11.32 20.26
CA ASP A 172 -8.97 -10.67 21.56
C ASP A 172 -9.44 -11.61 22.66
N LYS A 173 -10.34 -12.56 22.35
CA LYS A 173 -10.76 -13.60 23.31
C LYS A 173 -9.59 -14.46 23.81
N LYS A 174 -8.57 -14.66 22.97
CA LYS A 174 -7.37 -15.44 23.33
C LYS A 174 -6.38 -14.64 24.18
N ASN A 175 -6.33 -13.31 24.02
CA ASN A 175 -5.46 -12.42 24.80
C ASN A 175 -6.13 -11.93 26.09
N SER A 176 -7.47 -11.83 26.11
CA SER A 176 -8.29 -11.44 27.26
C SER A 176 -8.90 -12.67 27.91
N SER A 177 -8.10 -13.46 28.63
CA SER A 177 -8.58 -14.55 29.50
C SER A 177 -9.42 -14.06 30.71
N ARG A 178 -9.98 -12.83 30.69
CA ARG A 178 -10.74 -12.23 31.80
C ARG A 178 -11.84 -11.23 31.43
N ALA A 179 -12.32 -11.16 30.19
CA ALA A 179 -13.51 -10.35 29.87
C ALA A 179 -14.52 -11.16 29.06
N ALA A 180 -15.67 -11.45 29.67
CA ALA A 180 -16.79 -12.12 29.04
C ALA A 180 -17.38 -11.22 27.93
N VAL A 181 -17.03 -11.49 26.68
CA VAL A 181 -17.73 -10.92 25.52
C VAL A 181 -18.64 -12.01 24.94
N LEU A 182 -19.88 -11.97 25.39
CA LEU A 182 -21.00 -12.78 24.91
C LEU A 182 -21.23 -12.49 23.42
N GLN A 183 -21.59 -13.54 22.70
CA GLN A 183 -21.78 -13.63 21.26
C GLN A 183 -22.98 -12.77 20.81
N CYS A 184 -22.84 -11.96 19.75
CA CYS A 184 -23.95 -11.15 19.21
C CYS A 184 -24.83 -11.92 18.21
N LEU A 185 -25.08 -13.20 18.46
CA LEU A 185 -25.99 -14.01 17.65
C LEU A 185 -26.95 -14.70 18.61
N ASP A 186 -28.00 -13.96 18.95
CA ASP A 186 -29.35 -14.40 19.34
C ASP A 186 -29.96 -13.29 20.21
N VAL A 187 -30.81 -12.45 19.61
CA VAL A 187 -31.65 -11.49 20.34
C VAL A 187 -33.01 -12.17 20.58
N PRO A 188 -33.35 -12.61 21.81
CA PRO A 188 -34.73 -12.98 22.11
C PRO A 188 -35.59 -11.71 22.13
N GLN A 189 -36.84 -11.81 21.67
CA GLN A 189 -37.83 -10.72 21.71
C GLN A 189 -38.16 -10.34 23.17
N VAL A 190 -37.55 -9.28 23.71
CA VAL A 190 -37.78 -8.82 25.10
C VAL A 190 -38.85 -7.73 25.16
N LYS A 191 -39.77 -7.83 26.12
CA LYS A 191 -41.03 -7.07 26.23
C LYS A 191 -41.04 -5.92 27.25
N ASN A 192 -39.90 -5.41 27.74
CA ASN A 192 -39.94 -4.39 28.81
C ASN A 192 -38.80 -3.35 28.81
N TRP A 193 -39.14 -2.08 29.04
CA TRP A 193 -38.27 -0.90 28.87
C TRP A 193 -37.18 -0.74 29.95
N ASN A 194 -37.36 -1.31 31.15
CA ASN A 194 -36.40 -1.17 32.25
C ASN A 194 -35.27 -2.23 32.22
N GLU A 195 -35.43 -3.34 31.47
CA GLU A 195 -34.35 -4.30 31.21
C GLU A 195 -33.39 -3.84 30.08
N MET A 196 -33.83 -2.93 29.21
CA MET A 196 -33.01 -2.35 28.13
C MET A 196 -31.75 -1.63 28.64
N ARG A 197 -31.78 -1.01 29.82
CA ARG A 197 -30.61 -0.30 30.36
C ARG A 197 -29.48 -1.21 30.82
N ALA A 198 -29.80 -2.44 31.25
CA ALA A 198 -28.79 -3.45 31.54
C ALA A 198 -28.29 -4.15 30.25
N TYR A 199 -29.15 -4.26 29.22
CA TYR A 199 -28.78 -4.77 27.90
C TYR A 199 -28.01 -3.77 27.02
N LEU A 200 -28.15 -2.47 27.25
CA LEU A 200 -27.33 -1.43 26.58
C LEU A 200 -25.85 -1.48 26.96
N VAL A 201 -25.51 -2.15 28.06
CA VAL A 201 -24.11 -2.40 28.48
C VAL A 201 -23.54 -3.70 27.87
N HIS A 202 -24.39 -4.53 27.24
CA HIS A 202 -23.94 -5.58 26.33
C HIS A 202 -23.62 -4.98 24.94
N LEU A 203 -22.73 -3.98 24.91
CA LEU A 203 -22.17 -3.46 23.67
C LEU A 203 -21.47 -4.60 22.94
N CYS A 204 -22.12 -5.12 21.92
CA CYS A 204 -21.44 -5.65 20.77
C CYS A 204 -20.43 -4.58 20.35
N LEU A 205 -19.13 -4.81 20.59
CA LEU A 205 -18.07 -3.87 20.21
C LEU A 205 -18.08 -3.75 18.68
N TYR A 206 -18.85 -2.79 18.17
CA TYR A 206 -18.84 -2.41 16.77
C TYR A 206 -17.48 -1.76 16.51
N ARG A 207 -16.56 -2.56 15.99
CA ARG A 207 -15.27 -2.07 15.50
C ARG A 207 -15.51 -1.38 14.17
N ASN A 208 -14.95 -0.19 14.01
CA ASN A 208 -14.94 0.48 12.72
C ASN A 208 -13.79 -0.08 11.89
N PHE A 209 -14.09 -0.61 10.72
CA PHE A 209 -13.09 -1.12 9.78
C PHE A 209 -12.91 -0.14 8.63
N TYR A 210 -11.70 0.39 8.49
CA TYR A 210 -11.34 1.33 7.44
C TYR A 210 -10.50 0.62 6.38
N TYR A 211 -11.12 0.32 5.25
CA TYR A 211 -10.48 -0.40 4.16
C TYR A 211 -9.71 0.56 3.26
N ILE A 212 -8.46 0.21 2.97
CA ILE A 212 -7.58 0.94 2.05
C ILE A 212 -6.96 -0.03 1.05
N THR A 213 -6.65 0.46 -0.15
CA THR A 213 -5.98 -0.33 -1.19
C THR A 213 -5.09 0.56 -2.06
N MET A 214 -4.33 -0.07 -2.94
CA MET A 214 -3.50 0.59 -3.96
C MET A 214 -3.91 0.06 -5.33
N LEU A 215 -4.16 0.98 -6.26
CA LEU A 215 -4.42 0.67 -7.65
C LEU A 215 -3.21 1.04 -8.53
N ARG A 216 -3.15 0.47 -9.71
CA ARG A 216 -2.13 0.74 -10.72
C ARG A 216 -2.74 0.73 -12.12
N ASP A 217 -2.13 1.47 -13.03
CA ASP A 217 -2.39 1.36 -14.47
C ASP A 217 -2.54 -0.13 -14.90
N PRO A 218 -3.67 -0.52 -15.52
CA PRO A 218 -3.97 -1.91 -15.81
C PRO A 218 -2.91 -2.61 -16.65
N VAL A 219 -2.35 -1.94 -17.67
CA VAL A 219 -1.34 -2.52 -18.58
C VAL A 219 -0.05 -2.78 -17.81
N SER A 220 0.46 -1.78 -17.10
CA SER A 220 1.66 -1.89 -16.26
C SER A 220 1.53 -2.96 -15.19
N ARG A 221 0.34 -3.06 -14.57
CA ARG A 221 0.03 -4.07 -13.55
C ARG A 221 -0.01 -5.47 -14.17
N TYR A 222 -0.67 -5.64 -15.32
CA TYR A 222 -0.78 -6.91 -16.03
C TYR A 222 0.58 -7.44 -16.50
N LEU A 223 1.39 -6.59 -17.15
CA LEU A 223 2.75 -6.95 -17.57
C LEU A 223 3.65 -7.27 -16.37
N SER A 224 3.50 -6.55 -15.26
CA SER A 224 4.20 -6.85 -14.02
C SER A 224 3.77 -8.18 -13.40
N GLU A 225 2.52 -8.62 -13.62
CA GLU A 225 2.03 -9.93 -13.19
C GLU A 225 2.61 -11.03 -14.06
N TRP A 226 2.50 -10.89 -15.38
CA TRP A 226 3.12 -11.79 -16.35
C TRP A 226 4.60 -12.04 -16.04
N LYS A 227 5.40 -10.98 -15.86
CA LYS A 227 6.83 -11.13 -15.52
C LYS A 227 7.06 -11.82 -14.18
N HIS A 228 6.12 -11.77 -13.24
CA HIS A 228 6.23 -12.47 -11.96
C HIS A 228 5.87 -13.95 -12.13
N VAL A 229 4.80 -14.25 -12.89
CA VAL A 229 4.38 -15.62 -13.22
C VAL A 229 5.44 -16.33 -14.06
N GLN A 230 6.04 -15.64 -15.04
CA GLN A 230 7.14 -16.14 -15.85
C GLN A 230 8.34 -16.60 -15.00
N ARG A 231 8.49 -16.08 -13.78
CA ARG A 231 9.54 -16.43 -12.80
C ARG A 231 9.08 -17.47 -11.76
N GLY A 232 7.93 -18.11 -11.96
CA GLY A 232 7.42 -19.21 -11.12
C GLY A 232 6.43 -18.80 -10.03
N ALA A 233 5.92 -17.56 -10.03
CA ALA A 233 4.87 -17.21 -9.08
C ALA A 233 3.53 -17.84 -9.45
N THR A 234 3.02 -18.66 -8.54
CA THR A 234 1.67 -19.22 -8.60
C THR A 234 0.93 -18.82 -7.32
N TRP A 235 -0.06 -17.94 -7.42
CA TRP A 235 -0.94 -17.61 -6.28
C TRP A 235 -1.94 -18.74 -5.98
N LYS A 236 -1.53 -20.00 -6.20
CA LYS A 236 -2.35 -21.21 -6.13
C LYS A 236 -2.89 -21.54 -4.73
N THR A 237 -2.34 -20.92 -3.70
CA THR A 237 -2.84 -21.06 -2.31
C THR A 237 -3.79 -19.91 -1.91
N ALA A 238 -4.20 -19.05 -2.85
CA ALA A 238 -5.32 -18.15 -2.65
C ALA A 238 -6.61 -18.98 -2.54
N LEU A 239 -7.49 -18.62 -1.62
CA LEU A 239 -8.68 -19.43 -1.31
C LEU A 239 -9.84 -19.10 -2.27
N HIS A 240 -9.97 -17.84 -2.67
CA HIS A 240 -11.05 -17.36 -3.54
C HIS A 240 -12.45 -17.67 -2.98
N MET A 241 -12.62 -17.55 -1.66
CA MET A 241 -13.86 -17.85 -0.97
C MET A 241 -14.98 -16.91 -1.41
N CYS A 242 -16.02 -17.50 -2.00
CA CYS A 242 -17.27 -16.84 -2.33
C CYS A 242 -18.42 -17.71 -1.79
N ASP A 243 -19.47 -17.09 -1.22
CA ASP A 243 -20.61 -17.81 -0.63
C ASP A 243 -20.24 -18.94 0.35
N GLY A 244 -19.14 -18.75 1.09
CA GLY A 244 -18.68 -19.71 2.09
C GLY A 244 -17.96 -20.95 1.57
N ARG A 245 -17.61 -21.01 0.27
CA ARG A 245 -16.83 -22.12 -0.32
C ARG A 245 -15.73 -21.62 -1.27
N PRO A 246 -14.65 -22.38 -1.47
CA PRO A 246 -13.70 -22.11 -2.55
C PRO A 246 -14.29 -22.56 -3.91
N PRO A 247 -13.81 -22.02 -5.04
CA PRO A 247 -14.23 -22.43 -6.36
C PRO A 247 -13.73 -23.84 -6.68
N THR A 248 -14.49 -24.56 -7.51
CA THR A 248 -14.03 -25.84 -8.07
C THR A 248 -13.08 -25.62 -9.24
N GLN A 249 -12.34 -26.66 -9.65
CA GLN A 249 -11.47 -26.58 -10.82
C GLN A 249 -12.23 -26.33 -12.13
N ASP A 250 -13.52 -26.71 -12.17
CA ASP A 250 -14.39 -26.46 -13.32
C ASP A 250 -14.83 -24.98 -13.37
N GLU A 251 -15.01 -24.35 -12.21
CA GLU A 251 -15.35 -22.92 -12.09
C GLU A 251 -14.12 -22.03 -12.33
N LEU A 252 -12.94 -22.46 -11.90
CA LEU A 252 -11.70 -21.71 -12.02
C LEU A 252 -10.54 -22.59 -12.53
N PRO A 253 -10.49 -22.90 -13.84
CA PRO A 253 -9.47 -23.78 -14.39
C PRO A 253 -8.11 -23.08 -14.44
N ALA A 254 -7.06 -23.84 -14.09
CA ALA A 254 -5.67 -23.37 -14.17
C ALA A 254 -5.22 -23.18 -15.62
N CYS A 255 -4.45 -22.11 -15.88
CA CYS A 255 -3.89 -21.83 -17.20
C CYS A 255 -2.65 -22.67 -17.57
N TYR A 256 -2.15 -23.48 -16.64
CA TYR A 256 -0.92 -24.23 -16.80
C TYR A 256 -1.09 -25.66 -16.31
N SER A 257 -0.32 -26.56 -16.91
CA SER A 257 -0.26 -27.97 -16.52
C SER A 257 1.00 -28.19 -15.69
N GLY A 258 0.86 -28.59 -14.43
CA GLY A 258 1.98 -28.88 -13.53
C GLY A 258 2.04 -27.99 -12.29
N GLU A 259 3.24 -27.73 -11.77
CA GLU A 259 3.43 -26.99 -10.52
C GLU A 259 3.31 -25.46 -10.68
N ASP A 260 3.76 -24.94 -11.82
CA ASP A 260 3.78 -23.52 -12.15
C ASP A 260 3.74 -23.22 -13.65
N TRP A 261 3.74 -21.92 -13.98
CA TRP A 261 3.72 -21.39 -15.34
C TRP A 261 5.05 -20.67 -15.69
N THR A 262 6.16 -21.23 -15.21
CA THR A 262 7.51 -20.67 -15.44
C THR A 262 7.82 -20.62 -16.94
N GLY A 263 8.45 -19.54 -17.39
CA GLY A 263 8.86 -19.37 -18.79
C GLY A 263 7.75 -18.99 -19.77
N VAL A 264 6.49 -18.82 -19.33
CA VAL A 264 5.37 -18.49 -20.21
C VAL A 264 5.63 -17.22 -21.05
N PRO A 265 5.44 -17.26 -22.39
CA PRO A 265 5.51 -16.08 -23.22
C PRO A 265 4.26 -15.20 -23.02
N LEU A 266 4.37 -13.89 -23.32
CA LEU A 266 3.26 -12.96 -23.10
C LEU A 266 1.99 -13.35 -23.89
N THR A 267 2.17 -13.90 -25.09
CA THR A 267 1.07 -14.39 -25.94
C THR A 267 0.24 -15.45 -25.25
N ASP A 268 0.89 -16.48 -24.69
CA ASP A 268 0.19 -17.60 -24.04
C ASP A 268 -0.44 -17.15 -22.73
N PHE A 269 0.20 -16.21 -22.04
CA PHE A 269 -0.36 -15.57 -20.86
C PHE A 269 -1.67 -14.83 -21.16
N MET A 270 -1.75 -14.12 -22.28
CA MET A 270 -2.96 -13.41 -22.72
C MET A 270 -4.03 -14.36 -23.30
N ASN A 271 -3.60 -15.45 -23.92
CA ASN A 271 -4.50 -16.39 -24.60
C ASN A 271 -5.26 -17.30 -23.64
N CYS A 272 -4.87 -17.40 -22.36
CA CYS A 272 -5.62 -18.17 -21.38
C CYS A 272 -6.90 -17.41 -20.93
N PRO A 273 -8.11 -17.96 -21.18
CA PRO A 273 -9.35 -17.28 -20.80
C PRO A 273 -9.55 -17.16 -19.28
N SER A 274 -9.11 -18.17 -18.52
CA SER A 274 -9.22 -18.22 -17.06
C SER A 274 -8.07 -17.55 -16.31
N ASN A 275 -7.27 -16.72 -17.00
CA ASN A 275 -6.17 -16.03 -16.36
C ASN A 275 -6.68 -14.99 -15.36
N LEU A 276 -6.46 -15.23 -14.06
CA LEU A 276 -6.82 -14.33 -12.96
C LEU A 276 -6.13 -12.95 -13.03
N ALA A 277 -5.12 -12.78 -13.88
CA ALA A 277 -4.56 -11.46 -14.17
C ALA A 277 -5.55 -10.58 -14.93
N ASN A 278 -6.48 -11.16 -15.70
CA ASN A 278 -7.49 -10.42 -16.44
C ASN A 278 -8.42 -9.72 -15.44
N ASN A 279 -8.61 -8.39 -15.58
CA ASN A 279 -9.48 -7.58 -14.72
C ASN A 279 -9.30 -7.75 -13.19
N ARG A 280 -8.11 -8.16 -12.73
CA ARG A 280 -7.82 -8.45 -11.31
C ARG A 280 -8.35 -7.38 -10.34
N GLN A 281 -8.08 -6.11 -10.63
CA GLN A 281 -8.50 -4.99 -9.76
C GLN A 281 -10.03 -4.85 -9.65
N CYS A 282 -10.77 -5.23 -10.69
CA CYS A 282 -12.24 -5.22 -10.64
C CYS A 282 -12.77 -6.39 -9.81
N PHE A 283 -12.26 -7.60 -10.10
CA PHE A 283 -12.67 -8.81 -9.36
C PHE A 283 -12.38 -8.69 -7.86
N GLU A 284 -11.18 -8.22 -7.49
CA GLU A 284 -10.79 -8.15 -6.08
C GLU A 284 -11.49 -7.04 -5.28
N CYS A 285 -12.07 -6.05 -5.97
CA CYS A 285 -12.79 -4.94 -5.33
C CYS A 285 -14.32 -5.11 -5.38
N SER A 286 -14.84 -6.10 -6.10
CA SER A 286 -16.29 -6.32 -6.20
C SER A 286 -16.80 -7.16 -5.01
N PRO A 287 -17.91 -6.78 -4.36
CA PRO A 287 -18.68 -7.73 -3.55
C PRO A 287 -19.19 -8.84 -4.48
N GLY A 288 -18.96 -10.10 -4.12
CA GLY A 288 -19.21 -11.25 -4.98
C GLY A 288 -20.61 -11.31 -5.59
N GLY A 289 -20.69 -11.73 -6.85
CA GLY A 289 -21.82 -12.55 -7.31
C GLY A 289 -22.91 -11.91 -8.17
N GLU A 290 -22.98 -10.59 -8.36
CA GLU A 290 -23.94 -10.01 -9.31
C GLU A 290 -23.22 -9.23 -10.42
N ASN A 291 -23.24 -9.83 -11.62
CA ASN A 291 -22.96 -9.19 -12.90
C ASN A 291 -21.57 -8.54 -13.04
N ILE A 292 -20.55 -9.37 -13.31
CA ILE A 292 -19.52 -8.97 -14.29
C ILE A 292 -20.00 -9.47 -15.66
N LEU A 293 -21.20 -9.03 -16.01
CA LEU A 293 -21.59 -8.76 -17.39
C LEU A 293 -20.83 -7.49 -17.76
N HIS A 294 -19.96 -7.59 -18.76
CA HIS A 294 -19.51 -6.50 -19.62
C HIS A 294 -19.49 -5.10 -18.99
N VAL A 295 -18.33 -4.68 -18.49
CA VAL A 295 -17.94 -3.28 -18.68
C VAL A 295 -16.86 -3.27 -19.75
N ALA A 296 -17.35 -3.10 -20.97
CA ALA A 296 -16.56 -2.65 -22.11
C ALA A 296 -16.14 -1.19 -21.88
N GLN A 297 -14.86 -0.90 -22.11
CA GLN A 297 -14.38 -0.23 -23.32
C GLN A 297 -12.88 -0.49 -23.48
#